data_AF-A0A4P6FCN8-F1
#
_entry.id   AF-A0A4P6FCN8-F1
#
_cell.length_a   1.000
_cell.length_b   1.000
_cell.length_c   1.000
_cell.angle_alpha   90.00
_cell.angle_beta   90.00
_cell.angle_gamma   90.00
#
_symmetry.space_group_name_H-M   'P 1'
#
loop_
_entity.id
_entity.type
_entity.pdbx_description
1 polymer ?
#
loop_
_entity_poly.entity_id
_entity_poly.type
_entity_poly.pdbx_seq_one_letter_code
_entity_poly.pdbx_strand_id
1 'polypeptide(L)'
;MSATETVERTAERTGVRRRALRIQLGKGLIGVIAAFAILFDALGIFSILTGLFFINALAGDFESHQALSSLPQLLQADLREGATADLTDLGFGVRVLCALPTFVHLLTVLSATILVTRAIREIASGDPFTSRGIRAWAGLGVVLIVGGVLQGVLDTVAVRVLSTLARAMSFGDDAGGWPLGGDYSAVGIDFPDWPWIFLALGVVAGTIAVAFREGARLKSEADGVV
;
A
#
# COMPACT_ATOMS: atom_id res chain seq x y z
N MET A 1 41.65 -39.93 -0.74
CA MET A 1 40.37 -39.23 -0.52
C MET A 1 39.66 -39.93 0.62
N SER A 2 39.67 -39.30 1.79
CA SER A 2 39.17 -39.89 3.03
C SER A 2 37.65 -39.76 3.12
N ALA A 3 36.96 -40.73 3.71
CA ALA A 3 35.51 -40.69 3.94
C ALA A 3 35.06 -39.40 4.67
N THR A 4 35.95 -38.79 5.45
CA THR A 4 35.75 -37.52 6.14
C THR A 4 35.57 -36.32 5.20
N GLU A 5 36.35 -36.24 4.10
CA GLU A 5 36.21 -35.16 3.10
C GLU A 5 34.87 -35.23 2.35
N THR A 6 34.35 -36.45 2.18
CA THR A 6 33.07 -36.67 1.48
C THR A 6 31.87 -36.25 2.34
N VAL A 7 31.93 -36.49 3.66
CA VAL A 7 30.88 -36.08 4.61
C VAL A 7 30.86 -34.56 4.76
N GLU A 8 32.02 -33.92 4.86
CA GLU A 8 32.15 -32.47 5.01
C GLU A 8 31.63 -31.72 3.77
N ARG A 9 31.99 -32.18 2.57
CA ARG A 9 31.46 -31.63 1.30
C ARG A 9 29.95 -31.82 1.13
N THR A 10 29.36 -32.84 1.74
CA THR A 10 27.90 -33.09 1.68
C THR A 10 27.14 -32.22 2.67
N ALA A 11 27.69 -32.00 3.87
CA ALA A 11 27.15 -31.07 4.87
C ALA A 11 27.19 -29.62 4.38
N GLU A 12 28.28 -29.20 3.74
CA GLU A 12 28.44 -27.85 3.20
C GLU A 12 27.46 -27.58 2.04
N ARG A 13 27.29 -28.53 1.12
CA ARG A 13 26.31 -28.44 0.02
C ARG A 13 24.86 -28.40 0.51
N THR A 14 24.52 -29.12 1.57
CA THR A 14 23.15 -29.10 2.13
C THR A 14 22.85 -27.80 2.87
N GLY A 15 23.82 -27.20 3.56
CA GLY A 15 23.69 -25.89 4.19
C GLY A 15 23.44 -24.75 3.20
N VAL A 16 24.23 -24.69 2.12
CA VAL A 16 24.08 -23.67 1.05
C VAL A 16 22.71 -23.79 0.37
N ARG A 17 22.27 -25.02 0.05
CA ARG A 17 21.00 -25.28 -0.63
C ARG A 17 19.79 -24.89 0.25
N ARG A 18 19.83 -25.16 1.56
CA ARG A 18 18.79 -24.74 2.52
C ARG A 18 18.72 -23.21 2.66
N ARG A 19 19.85 -22.52 2.69
CA ARG A 19 19.91 -21.04 2.74
C ARG A 19 19.32 -20.40 1.49
N ALA A 20 19.68 -20.91 0.30
CA ALA A 20 19.14 -20.44 -0.98
C ALA A 20 17.62 -20.65 -1.07
N LEU A 21 17.12 -21.83 -0.65
CA LEU A 21 15.69 -22.13 -0.64
C LEU A 21 14.89 -21.17 0.26
N ARG A 22 15.39 -20.87 1.47
CA ARG A 22 14.73 -19.92 2.40
C ARG A 22 14.63 -18.51 1.81
N ILE A 23 15.69 -18.05 1.16
CA ILE A 23 15.72 -16.72 0.51
C ILE A 23 14.74 -16.69 -0.68
N GLN A 24 14.67 -17.76 -1.48
CA GLN A 24 13.72 -17.87 -2.58
C GLN A 24 12.27 -17.90 -2.09
N LEU A 25 11.98 -18.67 -1.04
CA LEU A 25 10.65 -18.70 -0.41
C LEU A 25 10.24 -17.32 0.12
N GLY A 26 11.15 -16.61 0.81
CA GLY A 26 10.88 -15.26 1.30
C GLY A 26 10.56 -14.27 0.17
N LYS A 27 11.34 -14.29 -0.91
CA LYS A 27 11.07 -13.45 -2.09
C LYS A 27 9.74 -13.79 -2.76
N GLY A 28 9.44 -15.08 -2.90
CA GLY A 28 8.17 -15.55 -3.47
C GLY A 28 6.97 -15.07 -2.66
N LEU A 29 7.03 -15.23 -1.33
CA LEU A 29 5.96 -14.80 -0.44
C LEU A 29 5.72 -13.29 -0.49
N ILE A 30 6.80 -12.49 -0.45
CA ILE A 30 6.71 -11.03 -0.60
C ILE A 30 6.05 -10.66 -1.93
N GLY A 31 6.48 -11.29 -3.03
CA GLY A 31 5.91 -11.06 -4.35
C GLY A 31 4.42 -11.39 -4.42
N VAL A 32 3.99 -12.50 -3.83
CA VAL A 32 2.57 -12.90 -3.78
C VAL A 32 1.74 -11.89 -2.98
N ILE A 33 2.18 -11.55 -1.75
CA ILE A 33 1.45 -10.58 -0.90
C ILE A 33 1.35 -9.23 -1.61
N ALA A 34 2.44 -8.74 -2.19
CA ALA A 34 2.46 -7.48 -2.93
C ALA A 34 1.55 -7.52 -4.16
N ALA A 35 1.56 -8.61 -4.92
CA ALA A 35 0.69 -8.76 -6.10
C ALA A 35 -0.79 -8.73 -5.72
N PHE A 36 -1.17 -9.41 -4.63
CA PHE A 36 -2.54 -9.34 -4.12
C PHE A 36 -2.91 -7.92 -3.67
N ALA A 37 -2.07 -7.25 -2.88
CA ALA A 37 -2.32 -5.88 -2.43
C ALA A 37 -2.50 -4.91 -3.62
N ILE A 38 -1.58 -4.95 -4.60
CA ILE A 38 -1.65 -4.12 -5.80
C ILE A 38 -2.91 -4.41 -6.61
N LEU A 39 -3.30 -5.68 -6.76
CA LEU A 39 -4.50 -6.06 -7.48
C LEU A 39 -5.76 -5.52 -6.79
N PHE A 40 -5.89 -5.70 -5.47
CA PHE A 40 -7.03 -5.19 -4.72
C PHE A 40 -7.12 -3.66 -4.77
N ASP A 41 -6.00 -2.95 -4.63
CA ASP A 41 -5.97 -1.50 -4.75
C ASP A 41 -6.38 -1.05 -6.15
N ALA A 42 -5.87 -1.70 -7.20
CA ALA A 42 -6.23 -1.37 -8.59
C ALA A 42 -7.72 -1.58 -8.86
N LEU A 43 -8.31 -2.66 -8.33
CA LEU A 43 -9.74 -2.93 -8.43
C LEU A 43 -10.57 -1.91 -7.64
N GLY A 44 -10.11 -1.51 -6.45
CA GLY A 44 -10.75 -0.47 -5.64
C GLY A 44 -10.74 0.88 -6.36
N ILE A 45 -9.59 1.31 -6.87
CA ILE A 45 -9.45 2.55 -7.65
C ILE A 45 -10.35 2.53 -8.87
N PHE A 46 -10.35 1.42 -9.63
CA PHE A 46 -11.24 1.26 -10.78
C PHE A 46 -12.71 1.43 -10.38
N SER A 47 -13.13 0.75 -9.32
CA SER A 47 -14.51 0.78 -8.84
C SER A 47 -14.92 2.18 -8.37
N ILE A 48 -14.04 2.88 -7.63
CA ILE A 48 -14.32 4.23 -7.15
C ILE A 48 -14.43 5.24 -8.31
N LEU A 49 -13.50 5.17 -9.27
CA LEU A 49 -13.47 6.12 -10.39
C LEU A 49 -14.65 5.92 -11.34
N THR A 50 -14.97 4.66 -11.65
CA THR A 50 -16.02 4.34 -12.63
C THR A 50 -17.41 4.26 -12.01
N GLY A 51 -17.51 3.94 -10.71
CA GLY A 51 -18.76 3.60 -10.05
C GLY A 51 -19.25 2.18 -10.33
N LEU A 52 -18.47 1.34 -11.04
CA LEU A 52 -18.91 0.01 -11.47
C LEU A 52 -18.36 -1.10 -10.56
N PHE A 53 -19.13 -2.18 -10.42
CA PHE A 53 -18.58 -3.44 -9.92
C PHE A 53 -17.73 -4.09 -10.99
N PHE A 54 -16.43 -4.27 -10.73
CA PHE A 54 -15.50 -4.88 -11.70
C PHE A 54 -15.96 -6.24 -12.23
N ILE A 55 -16.52 -7.10 -11.37
CA ILE A 55 -17.01 -8.43 -11.77
C ILE A 55 -18.20 -8.32 -12.74
N ASN A 56 -19.12 -7.38 -12.49
CA ASN A 56 -20.30 -7.18 -13.34
C ASN A 56 -19.89 -6.54 -14.67
N ALA A 57 -18.98 -5.57 -14.63
CA ALA A 57 -18.42 -4.95 -15.84
C ALA A 57 -17.70 -5.99 -16.74
N LEU A 58 -16.99 -6.96 -16.14
CA LEU A 58 -16.39 -8.08 -16.90
C LEU A 58 -17.44 -9.00 -17.53
N ALA A 59 -18.60 -9.16 -16.90
CA ALA A 59 -19.73 -9.92 -17.43
C ALA A 59 -20.55 -9.11 -18.47
N GLY A 60 -20.20 -7.84 -18.72
CA GLY A 60 -20.90 -6.95 -19.64
C GLY A 60 -22.11 -6.23 -19.04
N ASP A 61 -22.32 -6.34 -17.72
CA ASP A 61 -23.34 -5.60 -16.99
C ASP A 61 -22.76 -4.27 -16.50
N PHE A 62 -23.15 -3.20 -17.20
CA PHE A 62 -22.77 -1.82 -16.88
C PHE A 62 -23.91 -1.04 -16.22
N GLU A 63 -25.05 -1.68 -15.93
CA GLU A 63 -26.16 -1.04 -15.22
C GLU A 63 -26.00 -1.19 -13.70
N SER A 64 -25.27 -2.22 -13.26
CA SER A 64 -24.93 -2.44 -11.86
C SER A 64 -23.84 -1.48 -11.36
N HIS A 65 -24.27 -0.39 -10.73
CA HIS A 65 -23.39 0.57 -10.08
C HIS A 65 -23.20 0.30 -8.58
N GLN A 66 -22.09 0.78 -8.04
CA GLN A 66 -21.79 0.71 -6.62
C GLN A 66 -22.57 1.77 -5.84
N ALA A 67 -23.08 1.38 -4.67
CA ALA A 67 -23.62 2.33 -3.71
C ALA A 67 -22.51 3.26 -3.20
N LEU A 68 -22.90 4.48 -2.80
CA LEU A 68 -21.97 5.47 -2.25
C LEU A 68 -21.21 4.95 -1.01
N SER A 69 -21.83 4.06 -0.23
CA SER A 69 -21.22 3.39 0.93
C SER A 69 -20.02 2.50 0.60
N SER A 70 -19.69 2.25 -0.67
CA SER A 70 -18.46 1.56 -1.07
C SER A 70 -17.22 2.44 -0.96
N LEU A 71 -17.37 3.76 -0.79
CA LEU A 71 -16.25 4.66 -0.57
C LEU A 71 -15.54 4.35 0.75
N PRO A 72 -14.19 4.25 0.77
CA PRO A 72 -13.44 3.97 1.98
C PRO A 72 -13.67 4.98 3.11
N GLN A 73 -14.02 6.22 2.76
CA GLN A 73 -14.23 7.32 3.70
C GLN A 73 -15.63 7.35 4.34
N LEU A 74 -16.52 6.43 3.98
CA LEU A 74 -17.90 6.39 4.48
C LEU A 74 -18.15 5.14 5.31
N LEU A 75 -18.74 5.33 6.49
CA LEU A 75 -19.24 4.25 7.34
C LEU A 75 -20.65 3.81 6.92
N GLN A 76 -21.46 4.75 6.43
CA GLN A 76 -22.84 4.50 5.99
C GLN A 76 -23.27 5.60 5.01
N ALA A 77 -24.18 5.24 4.10
CA ALA A 77 -24.82 6.16 3.16
C ALA A 77 -26.21 5.61 2.81
N ASP A 78 -27.16 5.80 3.72
CA ASP A 78 -28.50 5.23 3.61
C ASP A 78 -29.43 6.20 2.88
N LEU A 79 -29.96 5.76 1.74
CA LEU A 79 -30.92 6.51 0.96
C LEU A 79 -32.25 6.66 1.71
N ARG A 80 -32.93 7.79 1.51
CA ARG A 80 -34.31 7.93 1.97
C ARG A 80 -35.22 7.01 1.15
N GLU A 81 -36.34 6.60 1.75
CA GLU A 81 -37.31 5.73 1.09
C GLU A 81 -37.77 6.32 -0.27
N GLY A 82 -37.65 5.53 -1.33
CA GLY A 82 -37.99 5.93 -2.70
C GLY A 82 -36.90 6.70 -3.45
N ALA A 83 -35.78 7.05 -2.80
CA ALA A 83 -34.64 7.67 -3.47
C ALA A 83 -33.73 6.61 -4.10
N THR A 84 -33.10 6.98 -5.22
CA THR A 84 -32.06 6.20 -5.88
C THR A 84 -30.85 7.08 -6.11
N ALA A 85 -29.68 6.63 -5.68
CA ALA A 85 -28.41 7.21 -6.11
C ALA A 85 -27.29 6.20 -5.95
N ASP A 86 -26.27 6.35 -6.77
CA ASP A 86 -25.08 5.51 -6.79
C ASP A 86 -23.80 6.36 -6.83
N LEU A 87 -22.66 5.70 -6.93
CA LEU A 87 -21.37 6.36 -6.94
C LEU A 87 -21.13 7.21 -8.21
N THR A 88 -21.85 6.95 -9.31
CA THR A 88 -21.74 7.71 -10.55
C THR A 88 -22.41 9.08 -10.45
N ASP A 89 -23.43 9.21 -9.61
CA ASP A 89 -24.09 10.48 -9.29
C ASP A 89 -23.18 11.43 -8.49
N LEU A 90 -22.15 10.88 -7.83
CA LEU A 90 -21.11 11.68 -7.20
C LEU A 90 -20.20 12.34 -8.26
N GLY A 91 -19.94 13.63 -8.08
CA GLY A 91 -19.06 14.38 -8.96
C GLY A 91 -17.69 13.70 -9.15
N PHE A 92 -17.25 13.56 -10.40
CA PHE A 92 -16.02 12.83 -10.74
C PHE A 92 -14.78 13.33 -9.98
N GLY A 93 -14.68 14.64 -9.75
CA GLY A 93 -13.58 15.22 -8.96
C GLY A 93 -13.53 14.70 -7.51
N VAL A 94 -14.69 14.46 -6.90
CA VAL A 94 -14.79 13.87 -5.56
C VAL A 94 -14.41 12.39 -5.60
N ARG A 95 -14.87 11.64 -6.61
CA ARG A 95 -14.44 10.24 -6.81
C ARG A 95 -12.93 10.12 -6.95
N VAL A 96 -12.30 10.96 -7.78
CA VAL A 96 -10.84 11.01 -7.93
C VAL A 96 -10.20 11.29 -6.58
N LEU A 97 -10.68 12.28 -5.84
CA LEU A 97 -10.17 12.62 -4.52
C LEU A 97 -10.25 11.44 -3.54
N CYS A 98 -11.36 10.71 -3.52
CA CYS A 98 -11.53 9.52 -2.67
C CYS A 98 -10.66 8.32 -3.10
N ALA A 99 -10.30 8.23 -4.39
CA ALA A 99 -9.42 7.18 -4.91
C ALA A 99 -7.92 7.48 -4.72
N LEU A 100 -7.55 8.75 -4.56
CA LEU A 100 -6.15 9.18 -4.44
C LEU A 100 -5.38 8.53 -3.27
N PRO A 101 -5.94 8.38 -2.06
CA PRO A 101 -5.27 7.67 -0.97
C PRO A 101 -4.89 6.23 -1.35
N THR A 102 -5.84 5.48 -1.94
CA THR A 102 -5.60 4.11 -2.42
C THR A 102 -4.56 4.07 -3.53
N PHE A 103 -4.55 5.05 -4.43
CA PHE A 103 -3.53 5.15 -5.47
C PHE A 103 -2.12 5.39 -4.89
N VAL A 104 -1.99 6.27 -3.89
CA VAL A 104 -0.71 6.49 -3.19
C VAL A 104 -0.29 5.24 -2.42
N HIS A 105 -1.22 4.55 -1.78
CA HIS A 105 -0.95 3.26 -1.13
C HIS A 105 -0.37 2.25 -2.14
N LEU A 106 -1.00 2.07 -3.30
CA LEU A 106 -0.54 1.17 -4.36
C LEU A 106 0.90 1.50 -4.81
N LEU A 107 1.18 2.77 -5.08
CA LEU A 107 2.53 3.21 -5.49
C LEU A 107 3.57 2.99 -4.39
N THR A 108 3.18 3.18 -3.14
CA THR A 108 4.02 2.96 -1.96
C THR A 108 4.36 1.48 -1.82
N VAL A 109 3.37 0.59 -1.89
CA VAL A 109 3.54 -0.87 -1.80
C VAL A 109 4.40 -1.39 -2.94
N LEU A 110 4.16 -0.94 -4.18
CA LEU A 110 4.95 -1.32 -5.34
C LEU A 110 6.43 -0.92 -5.17
N SER A 111 6.67 0.34 -4.78
CA SER A 111 8.01 0.87 -4.55
C SER A 111 8.73 0.15 -3.41
N ALA A 112 8.02 -0.08 -2.30
CA ALA A 112 8.53 -0.81 -1.14
C ALA A 112 8.92 -2.24 -1.51
N THR A 113 8.09 -2.93 -2.30
CA THR A 113 8.35 -4.31 -2.74
C THR A 113 9.59 -4.39 -3.61
N ILE A 114 9.78 -3.44 -4.54
CA ILE A 114 11.00 -3.36 -5.37
C ILE A 114 12.24 -3.15 -4.48
N LEU A 115 12.17 -2.23 -3.51
CA LEU A 115 13.30 -1.89 -2.64
C LEU A 115 13.65 -3.02 -1.67
N VAL A 116 12.67 -3.66 -1.05
CA VAL A 116 12.85 -4.84 -0.19
C VAL A 116 13.48 -5.98 -1.00
N THR A 117 12.98 -6.24 -2.21
CA THR A 117 13.53 -7.30 -3.07
C THR A 117 14.98 -7.03 -3.44
N ARG A 118 15.34 -5.77 -3.72
CA ARG A 118 16.72 -5.33 -3.95
C ARG A 118 17.58 -5.54 -2.70
N ALA A 119 17.13 -5.10 -1.54
CA ALA A 119 17.84 -5.27 -0.28
C ALA A 119 18.11 -6.76 0.05
N ILE A 120 17.10 -7.62 -0.10
CA ILE A 120 17.24 -9.07 0.13
C ILE A 120 18.22 -9.68 -0.89
N ARG A 121 18.24 -9.20 -2.14
CA ARG A 121 19.17 -9.70 -3.16
C ARG A 121 20.63 -9.42 -2.79
N GLU A 122 20.93 -8.24 -2.26
CA GLU A 122 22.28 -7.86 -1.81
C GLU A 122 22.71 -8.69 -0.59
N ILE A 123 21.82 -8.88 0.38
CA ILE A 123 22.09 -9.77 1.54
C ILE A 123 22.33 -11.21 1.09
N ALA A 124 21.59 -11.67 0.09
CA ALA A 124 21.72 -13.01 -0.47
C ALA A 124 23.04 -13.24 -1.22
N SER A 125 23.66 -12.19 -1.77
CA SER A 125 24.99 -12.28 -2.40
C SER A 125 26.14 -12.43 -1.39
N GLY A 126 25.86 -12.40 -0.09
CA GLY A 126 26.85 -12.65 0.96
C GLY A 126 27.59 -11.40 1.46
N ASP A 127 27.32 -10.23 0.90
CA ASP A 127 27.86 -8.95 1.36
C ASP A 127 26.71 -8.00 1.76
N PRO A 128 26.24 -8.03 3.02
CA PRO A 128 25.11 -7.22 3.46
C PRO A 128 25.46 -5.72 3.61
N PHE A 129 26.74 -5.38 3.62
CA PHE A 129 27.24 -4.02 3.88
C PHE A 129 27.51 -3.22 2.59
N THR A 130 27.02 -3.69 1.44
CA THR A 130 27.18 -2.95 0.18
C THR A 130 26.43 -1.62 0.24
N SER A 131 27.01 -0.58 -0.37
CA SER A 131 26.34 0.72 -0.47
C SER A 131 25.02 0.65 -1.24
N ARG A 132 24.79 -0.41 -2.04
CA ARG A 132 23.51 -0.66 -2.73
C ARG A 132 22.46 -1.17 -1.76
N GLY A 133 22.80 -2.15 -0.91
CA GLY A 133 21.89 -2.67 0.13
C GLY A 133 21.49 -1.59 1.12
N ILE A 134 22.46 -0.81 1.60
CA ILE A 134 22.21 0.33 2.52
C ILE A 134 21.28 1.36 1.89
N ARG A 135 21.53 1.75 0.62
CA ARG A 135 20.67 2.69 -0.11
C ARG A 135 19.25 2.14 -0.32
N ALA A 136 19.10 0.84 -0.56
CA ALA A 136 17.80 0.22 -0.69
C ALA A 136 16.99 0.29 0.61
N TRP A 137 17.61 0.00 1.76
CA TRP A 137 16.97 0.14 3.08
C TRP A 137 16.64 1.59 3.43
N ALA A 138 17.55 2.53 3.16
CA ALA A 138 17.30 3.95 3.38
C ALA A 138 16.15 4.46 2.51
N GLY A 139 16.16 4.10 1.21
CA GLY A 139 15.09 4.41 0.27
C GLY A 139 13.76 3.80 0.69
N LEU A 140 13.76 2.57 1.21
CA LEU A 140 12.56 1.92 1.73
C LEU A 140 11.96 2.71 2.89
N GLY A 141 12.81 3.14 3.84
CA GLY A 141 12.39 3.99 4.95
C GLY A 141 11.72 5.27 4.49
N VAL A 142 12.34 5.98 3.53
CA VAL A 142 11.80 7.21 2.95
C VAL A 142 10.47 6.95 2.24
N VAL A 143 10.39 5.92 1.39
CA VAL A 143 9.17 5.58 0.63
C VAL A 143 8.01 5.30 1.56
N LEU A 144 8.22 4.51 2.62
CA LEU A 144 7.14 4.16 3.55
C LEU A 144 6.66 5.37 4.37
N ILE A 145 7.58 6.22 4.85
CA ILE A 145 7.22 7.42 5.61
C ILE A 145 6.51 8.43 4.71
N VAL A 146 7.11 8.80 3.58
CA VAL A 146 6.55 9.83 2.69
C VAL A 146 5.25 9.34 2.06
N GLY A 147 5.21 8.10 1.58
CA GLY A 147 4.01 7.48 1.03
C GLY A 147 2.88 7.41 2.06
N GLY A 148 3.18 6.96 3.28
CA GLY A 148 2.20 6.89 4.36
C GLY A 148 1.67 8.26 4.80
N VAL A 149 2.53 9.27 4.93
CA VAL A 149 2.10 10.64 5.24
C VAL A 149 1.23 11.21 4.13
N LEU A 150 1.65 11.04 2.86
CA LEU A 150 0.89 11.55 1.72
C LEU A 150 -0.48 10.89 1.62
N GLN A 151 -0.57 9.56 1.81
CA GLN A 151 -1.82 8.83 1.86
C GLN A 151 -2.74 9.40 2.97
N GLY A 152 -2.25 9.53 4.20
CA GLY A 152 -3.06 10.03 5.33
C GLY A 152 -3.53 11.47 5.15
N VAL A 153 -2.70 12.34 4.55
CA VAL A 153 -3.09 13.72 4.22
C VAL A 153 -4.20 13.73 3.17
N LEU A 154 -4.05 12.96 2.09
CA LEU A 154 -5.05 12.90 1.03
C LEU A 154 -6.38 12.35 1.56
N ASP A 155 -6.32 11.33 2.42
CA ASP A 155 -7.53 10.75 3.01
C ASP A 155 -8.21 11.73 3.97
N THR A 156 -7.42 12.46 4.77
CA THR A 156 -7.93 13.56 5.60
C THR A 156 -8.64 14.63 4.77
N VAL A 157 -8.09 14.98 3.61
CA VAL A 157 -8.73 15.94 2.68
C VAL A 157 -10.02 15.36 2.09
N ALA A 158 -10.02 14.10 1.67
CA ALA A 158 -11.20 13.41 1.14
C ALA A 158 -12.34 13.37 2.16
N VAL A 159 -12.05 12.90 3.39
CA VAL A 159 -12.96 12.90 4.54
C VAL A 159 -13.51 14.30 4.82
N ARG A 160 -12.64 15.33 4.82
CA ARG A 160 -13.06 16.72 5.07
C ARG A 160 -13.99 17.27 3.98
N VAL A 161 -13.73 16.94 2.72
CA VAL A 161 -14.57 17.32 1.57
C VAL A 161 -15.93 16.63 1.67
N LEU A 162 -15.96 15.31 1.82
CA LEU A 162 -17.20 14.56 2.00
C LEU A 162 -18.02 15.05 3.20
N SER A 163 -17.37 15.32 4.34
CA SER A 163 -18.01 15.92 5.51
C SER A 163 -18.60 17.31 5.26
N THR A 164 -18.07 18.05 4.28
CA THR A 164 -18.64 19.35 3.90
C THR A 164 -19.87 19.16 3.03
N LEU A 165 -19.79 18.26 2.04
CA LEU A 165 -20.89 17.94 1.14
C LEU A 165 -22.08 17.31 1.91
N ALA A 166 -21.79 16.39 2.83
CA ALA A 166 -22.81 15.77 3.67
C ALA A 166 -23.54 16.79 4.55
N ARG A 167 -22.83 17.78 5.11
CA ARG A 167 -23.46 18.85 5.89
C ARG A 167 -24.28 19.81 5.04
N ALA A 168 -23.86 20.07 3.81
CA ALA A 168 -24.62 20.93 2.89
C ALA A 168 -26.02 20.35 2.59
N MET A 169 -26.18 19.02 2.57
CA MET A 169 -27.50 18.39 2.44
C MET A 169 -28.44 18.71 3.60
N SER A 170 -27.93 18.88 4.83
CA SER A 170 -28.76 19.16 6.00
C SER A 170 -29.37 20.57 6.01
N PHE A 171 -28.88 21.48 5.16
CA PHE A 171 -29.36 22.87 5.11
C PHE A 171 -30.47 23.13 4.08
N GLY A 172 -30.94 22.11 3.35
CA GLY A 172 -32.24 22.14 2.67
C GLY A 172 -32.39 23.17 1.55
N ASP A 173 -31.33 23.45 0.78
CA ASP A 173 -31.46 24.29 -0.41
C ASP A 173 -32.12 23.48 -1.56
N ASP A 174 -33.45 23.58 -1.66
CA ASP A 174 -34.29 22.92 -2.68
C ASP A 174 -33.95 23.31 -4.15
N ALA A 175 -33.01 24.23 -4.36
CA ALA A 175 -32.67 24.81 -5.66
C ALA A 175 -31.32 24.34 -6.25
N GLY A 176 -30.46 23.70 -5.45
CA GLY A 176 -29.16 23.19 -5.89
C GLY A 176 -29.07 21.71 -5.59
N GLY A 177 -29.06 20.86 -6.62
CA GLY A 177 -29.16 19.40 -6.49
C GLY A 177 -28.27 18.74 -5.42
N TRP A 178 -28.61 17.51 -5.05
CA TRP A 178 -27.97 16.77 -3.97
C TRP A 178 -26.43 16.71 -4.12
N PRO A 179 -25.65 17.34 -3.21
CA PRO A 179 -24.19 17.40 -3.31
C PRO A 179 -23.47 16.04 -3.32
N LEU A 180 -24.13 14.99 -2.84
CA LEU A 180 -23.65 13.59 -2.88
C LEU A 180 -24.30 12.75 -3.98
N GLY A 181 -25.11 13.36 -4.85
CA GLY A 181 -25.78 12.68 -5.96
C GLY A 181 -27.21 12.20 -5.64
N GLY A 182 -27.61 12.11 -4.36
CA GLY A 182 -28.94 11.63 -3.98
C GLY A 182 -29.46 12.14 -2.63
N ASP A 183 -30.72 11.84 -2.34
CA ASP A 183 -31.37 12.13 -1.05
C ASP A 183 -31.05 11.04 -0.02
N TYR A 184 -30.13 11.33 0.88
CA TYR A 184 -29.70 10.42 1.94
C TYR A 184 -30.39 10.76 3.26
N SER A 185 -30.94 9.73 3.91
CA SER A 185 -31.52 9.82 5.25
C SER A 185 -30.45 9.82 6.35
N ALA A 186 -29.33 9.13 6.12
CA ALA A 186 -28.18 9.10 7.01
C ALA A 186 -26.87 8.97 6.21
N VAL A 187 -25.87 9.78 6.57
CA VAL A 187 -24.52 9.68 6.05
C VAL A 187 -23.57 9.69 7.23
N GLY A 188 -22.78 8.63 7.36
CA GLY A 188 -21.72 8.53 8.37
C GLY A 188 -20.38 8.59 7.66
N ILE A 189 -19.58 9.57 8.06
CA ILE A 189 -18.21 9.74 7.57
C ILE A 189 -17.28 8.99 8.52
N ASP A 190 -16.34 8.24 7.98
CA ASP A 190 -15.29 7.61 8.78
C ASP A 190 -14.21 8.62 9.22
N PHE A 191 -13.39 8.24 10.18
CA PHE A 191 -12.19 8.97 10.50
C PHE A 191 -11.12 8.75 9.42
N PRO A 192 -10.23 9.75 9.17
CA PRO A 192 -9.13 9.55 8.25
C PRO A 192 -8.26 8.37 8.67
N ASP A 193 -8.02 7.44 7.75
CA ASP A 193 -7.20 6.25 8.01
C ASP A 193 -5.72 6.57 7.76
N TRP A 194 -5.01 6.82 8.85
CA TRP A 194 -3.58 7.08 8.81
C TRP A 194 -2.80 5.75 8.82
N PRO A 195 -1.91 5.50 7.83
CA PRO A 195 -1.21 4.23 7.71
C PRO A 195 -0.03 4.14 8.69
N TRP A 196 -0.33 4.06 10.00
CA TRP A 196 0.67 4.05 11.08
C TRP A 196 1.72 2.95 10.92
N ILE A 197 1.31 1.81 10.36
CA ILE A 197 2.21 0.68 10.10
C ILE A 197 3.32 1.07 9.11
N PHE A 198 3.00 1.83 8.06
CA PHE A 198 4.02 2.30 7.10
C PHE A 198 5.00 3.26 7.76
N LEU A 199 4.50 4.18 8.59
CA LEU A 199 5.36 5.10 9.32
C LEU A 199 6.32 4.35 10.25
N ALA A 200 5.81 3.40 11.03
CA ALA A 200 6.60 2.58 11.94
C ALA A 200 7.64 1.74 11.19
N LEU A 201 7.23 1.02 10.14
CA LEU A 201 8.14 0.21 9.33
C LEU A 201 9.19 1.07 8.61
N GLY A 202 8.83 2.28 8.20
CA GLY A 202 9.75 3.22 7.59
C GLY A 202 10.86 3.67 8.55
N VAL A 203 10.51 3.96 9.81
CA VAL A 203 11.49 4.26 10.88
C VAL A 203 12.41 3.05 11.14
N VAL A 204 11.85 1.85 11.20
CA VAL A 204 12.62 0.61 11.38
C VAL A 204 13.59 0.40 10.22
N ALA A 205 13.13 0.52 8.97
CA ALA A 205 13.96 0.39 7.78
C ALA A 205 15.09 1.44 7.74
N GLY A 206 14.79 2.68 8.10
CA GLY A 206 15.79 3.75 8.23
C GLY A 206 16.85 3.43 9.29
N THR A 207 16.44 2.91 10.44
CA THR A 207 17.35 2.51 11.53
C THR A 207 18.27 1.37 11.10
N ILE A 208 17.74 0.37 10.39
CA ILE A 208 18.53 -0.72 9.80
C ILE A 208 19.57 -0.17 8.82
N ALA A 209 19.19 0.79 7.97
CA ALA A 209 20.13 1.40 7.03
C ALA A 209 21.29 2.12 7.73
N VAL A 210 21.00 2.84 8.83
CA VAL A 210 22.03 3.49 9.67
C VAL A 210 22.94 2.44 10.30
N ALA A 211 22.37 1.38 10.89
CA ALA A 211 23.14 0.31 11.50
C ALA A 211 24.08 -0.38 10.50
N PHE A 212 23.62 -0.66 9.27
CA PHE A 212 24.47 -1.23 8.22
C PHE A 212 25.54 -0.26 7.74
N ARG A 213 25.27 1.05 7.71
CA ARG A 213 26.29 2.05 7.36
C ARG A 213 27.43 2.07 8.38
N GLU A 214 27.11 2.06 9.67
CA GLU A 214 28.14 2.00 10.72
C GLU A 214 28.88 0.66 10.69
N GLY A 215 28.18 -0.46 10.45
CA GLY A 215 28.81 -1.77 10.28
C GLY A 215 29.77 -1.82 9.07
N ALA A 216 29.40 -1.19 7.95
CA ALA A 216 30.27 -1.09 6.78
C ALA A 216 31.54 -0.27 7.07
N ARG A 217 31.39 0.82 7.83
CA ARG A 217 32.52 1.65 8.27
C ARG A 217 33.48 0.88 9.17
N LEU A 218 32.95 0.19 10.18
CA LEU A 218 33.76 -0.63 11.10
C LEU A 218 34.54 -1.74 10.36
N LYS A 219 33.91 -2.38 9.36
CA LYS A 219 34.60 -3.36 8.50
C LYS A 219 35.77 -2.72 7.75
N SER A 220 35.58 -1.54 7.15
CA SER A 220 36.64 -0.83 6.43
C SER A 220 37.79 -0.37 7.33
N GLU A 221 37.49 -0.01 8.59
CA GLU A 221 38.51 0.37 9.58
C GLU A 221 39.31 -0.87 10.04
N ALA A 222 38.65 -2.00 10.26
CA ALA A 222 39.31 -3.25 10.67
C ALA A 222 40.21 -3.85 9.56
N ASP A 223 39.76 -3.82 8.30
CA ASP A 223 40.53 -4.30 7.15
C ASP A 223 41.80 -3.44 6.90
N GLY A 224 41.85 -2.21 7.42
CA GLY A 224 43.00 -1.31 7.30
C GLY A 224 44.10 -1.50 8.36
N VAL A 225 43.87 -2.34 9.38
CA VAL A 225 44.80 -2.58 10.50
C VAL A 225 45.57 -3.90 10.35
N VAL A 226 45.08 -4.83 9.52
CA VAL A 226 45.66 -6.16 9.28
C VAL A 226 46.61 -6.16 8.09
#